data_AF-A0A2V8GWV2-F1
#
_entry.id   AF-A0A2V8GWV2-F1
#
_cell.length_a   1.000
_cell.length_b   1.000
_cell.length_c   1.000
_cell.angle_alpha   90.00
_cell.angle_beta   90.00
_cell.angle_gamma   90.00
#
_symmetry.space_group_name_H-M   'P 1'
#
loop_
_entity.id
_entity.type
_entity.pdbx_description
1 polymer ?
#
loop_
_entity_poly.entity_id
_entity_poly.type
_entity_poly.pdbx_seq_one_letter_code
_entity_poly.pdbx_strand_id
1 'polypeptide(L)'
;MMSTIWSWITGPTFTGIAALASVASLLLTIWVALGVYRLKASYLFSARAPQLAKQLRNHAANLAEYLNDFKAFEDKIREELAATEVTALSLARKIDWRRRRTVKQLGKAIKRMGKKQQFSEAELREVYVQLVKVNEHVKDLQADLKWER
;
A
#
# COMPACT_ATOMS: atom_id res chain seq x y z
N MET A 1 -49.62 -34.92 16.46
CA MET A 1 -48.16 -34.76 16.67
C MET A 1 -47.49 -33.85 15.64
N MET A 2 -47.89 -33.86 14.37
CA MET A 2 -47.27 -33.01 13.34
C MET A 2 -47.58 -31.50 13.50
N SER A 3 -48.75 -31.15 14.06
CA SER A 3 -49.17 -29.76 14.29
C SER A 3 -48.45 -29.05 15.45
N THR A 4 -48.09 -29.80 16.50
CA THR A 4 -47.37 -29.26 17.68
C THR A 4 -45.91 -28.93 17.33
N ILE A 5 -45.27 -29.75 16.49
CA ILE A 5 -43.90 -29.50 16.00
C ILE A 5 -43.86 -28.24 15.12
N TRP A 6 -44.85 -28.06 14.24
CA TRP A 6 -44.94 -26.85 13.42
C TRP A 6 -45.08 -25.60 14.29
N SER A 7 -45.99 -25.58 15.26
CA SER A 7 -46.20 -24.40 16.13
C SER A 7 -44.98 -23.98 16.96
N TRP A 8 -44.08 -24.94 17.27
CA TRP A 8 -42.84 -24.67 18.00
C TRP A 8 -41.76 -24.08 17.09
N ILE A 9 -41.71 -24.51 15.83
CA ILE A 9 -40.80 -24.00 14.80
C ILE A 9 -41.23 -22.62 14.28
N THR A 10 -42.53 -22.32 14.15
CA THR A 10 -43.02 -20.96 13.84
C THR A 10 -43.18 -20.07 15.06
N GLY A 11 -42.86 -20.57 16.26
CA GLY A 11 -42.96 -19.80 17.48
C GLY A 11 -42.10 -18.53 17.42
N PRO A 12 -42.56 -17.41 18.01
CA PRO A 12 -41.82 -16.15 18.00
C PRO A 12 -40.42 -16.27 18.65
N THR A 13 -40.23 -17.25 19.53
CA THR A 13 -38.94 -17.61 20.14
C THR A 13 -37.97 -18.24 19.14
N PHE A 14 -38.41 -19.16 18.28
CA PHE A 14 -37.57 -19.79 17.26
C PHE A 14 -37.14 -18.78 16.20
N THR A 15 -38.05 -17.92 15.74
CA THR A 15 -37.74 -16.84 14.79
C THR A 15 -36.71 -15.86 15.37
N GLY A 16 -36.80 -15.53 16.66
CA GLY A 16 -35.81 -14.69 17.34
C GLY A 16 -34.42 -15.32 17.42
N ILE A 17 -34.35 -16.62 17.74
CA ILE A 17 -33.08 -17.37 17.79
C ILE A 17 -32.47 -17.49 16.38
N ALA A 18 -33.29 -17.76 15.36
CA ALA A 18 -32.84 -17.86 13.98
C ALA A 18 -32.29 -16.52 13.47
N ALA A 19 -32.95 -15.40 13.79
CA ALA A 19 -32.46 -14.06 13.47
C ALA A 19 -31.13 -13.76 14.16
N LEU A 20 -31.00 -14.10 15.45
CA LEU A 20 -29.76 -13.90 16.20
C LEU A 20 -28.60 -14.75 15.65
N ALA A 21 -28.87 -16.01 15.31
CA ALA A 21 -27.90 -16.90 14.68
C ALA A 21 -27.46 -16.39 13.30
N SER A 22 -28.38 -15.80 12.52
CA SER A 22 -28.06 -15.20 11.22
C SER A 22 -27.14 -13.98 11.38
N VAL A 23 -27.43 -13.08 12.32
CA VAL A 23 -26.56 -11.92 12.59
C VAL A 23 -25.20 -12.35 13.11
N ALA A 24 -25.15 -13.31 14.05
CA ALA A 24 -23.90 -13.81 14.59
C ALA A 24 -23.02 -14.48 13.53
N SER A 25 -23.61 -15.28 12.64
CA SER A 25 -22.87 -15.91 11.53
C SER A 25 -22.38 -14.89 10.50
N LEU A 26 -23.15 -13.83 10.23
CA LEU A 26 -22.70 -12.72 9.39
C LEU A 26 -21.50 -11.98 10.02
N LEU A 27 -21.56 -11.67 11.32
CA LEU A 27 -20.46 -11.00 12.03
C LEU A 27 -19.18 -11.85 12.04
N LEU A 28 -19.31 -13.16 12.29
CA LEU A 28 -18.20 -14.09 12.23
C LEU A 28 -17.57 -14.13 10.83
N THR A 29 -18.40 -14.15 9.79
CA THR A 29 -17.95 -14.13 8.39
C THR A 29 -17.18 -12.86 8.07
N ILE A 30 -17.68 -11.70 8.50
CA ILE A 30 -16.98 -10.41 8.35
C ILE A 30 -15.64 -10.44 9.09
N TRP A 31 -15.61 -10.95 10.32
CA TRP A 31 -14.38 -11.06 11.12
C TRP A 31 -13.31 -11.90 10.42
N VAL A 32 -13.69 -13.10 9.95
CA VAL A 32 -12.78 -14.00 9.22
C VAL A 32 -12.30 -13.35 7.92
N ALA A 33 -13.20 -12.71 7.16
CA ALA A 33 -12.83 -12.00 5.93
C ALA A 33 -11.80 -10.89 6.19
N LEU A 34 -11.98 -10.10 7.25
CA LEU A 34 -11.02 -9.08 7.66
C LEU A 34 -9.68 -9.70 8.07
N GLY A 35 -9.69 -10.82 8.79
CA GLY A 35 -8.47 -11.57 9.16
C GLY A 35 -7.69 -12.05 7.93
N VAL A 36 -8.36 -12.70 6.98
CA VAL A 36 -7.76 -13.18 5.72
C VAL A 36 -7.21 -12.01 4.90
N TYR A 37 -7.93 -10.89 4.83
CA TYR A 37 -7.48 -9.70 4.12
C TYR A 37 -6.18 -9.13 4.71
N ARG A 38 -6.07 -9.08 6.04
CA ARG A 38 -4.85 -8.63 6.75
C ARG A 38 -3.68 -9.59 6.51
N LEU A 39 -3.91 -10.89 6.59
CA LEU A 39 -2.88 -11.92 6.34
C LEU A 39 -2.34 -11.83 4.91
N LYS A 40 -3.23 -11.72 3.92
CA LYS A 40 -2.83 -11.58 2.51
C LYS A 40 -2.01 -10.32 2.28
N ALA A 41 -2.38 -9.20 2.90
CA ALA A 41 -1.63 -7.94 2.81
C ALA A 41 -0.22 -8.08 3.43
N SER A 42 -0.11 -8.67 4.63
CA SER A 42 1.17 -8.92 5.30
C SER A 42 2.08 -9.84 4.47
N TYR A 43 1.53 -10.93 3.92
CA TYR A 43 2.27 -11.85 3.07
C TYR A 43 2.78 -11.17 1.79
N LEU A 44 1.90 -10.45 1.07
CA LEU A 44 2.27 -9.71 -0.14
C LEU A 44 3.31 -8.61 0.12
N PHE A 45 3.24 -7.96 1.28
CA PHE A 45 4.25 -6.99 1.69
C PHE A 45 5.58 -7.71 1.92
N SER A 46 5.60 -8.75 2.75
CA SER A 46 6.84 -9.42 3.17
C SER A 46 7.65 -10.00 2.00
N ALA A 47 6.98 -10.54 0.97
CA ALA A 47 7.66 -11.12 -0.17
C ALA A 47 8.23 -10.09 -1.16
N ARG A 48 7.51 -8.98 -1.44
CA ARG A 48 7.80 -8.13 -2.61
C ARG A 48 8.10 -6.67 -2.27
N ALA A 49 7.68 -6.18 -1.10
CA ALA A 49 8.01 -4.82 -0.67
C ALA A 49 9.52 -4.62 -0.41
N PRO A 50 10.29 -5.58 0.16
CA PRO A 50 11.73 -5.44 0.32
C PRO A 50 12.48 -5.19 -0.98
N GLN A 51 12.12 -5.93 -2.03
CA GLN A 51 12.72 -5.78 -3.35
C GLN A 51 12.42 -4.42 -3.95
N LEU A 52 11.16 -3.97 -3.91
CA LEU A 52 10.76 -2.66 -4.41
C LEU A 52 11.39 -1.50 -3.61
N ALA A 53 11.54 -1.68 -2.29
CA ALA A 53 12.24 -0.71 -1.44
C ALA A 53 13.71 -0.60 -1.82
N LYS A 54 14.38 -1.73 -2.08
CA LYS A 54 15.76 -1.73 -2.58
C LYS A 54 15.87 -1.00 -3.92
N GLN A 55 14.93 -1.22 -4.83
CA GLN A 55 14.89 -0.50 -6.11
C GLN A 55 14.70 1.02 -5.92
N LEU A 56 13.77 1.46 -5.05
CA LEU A 56 13.61 2.89 -4.75
C LEU A 56 14.84 3.52 -4.11
N ARG A 57 15.61 2.79 -3.30
CA ARG A 57 16.89 3.27 -2.77
C ARG A 57 17.94 3.44 -3.87
N ASN A 58 18.02 2.49 -4.80
CA ASN A 58 18.90 2.61 -5.95
C ASN A 58 18.53 3.82 -6.82
N HIS A 59 17.23 4.01 -7.08
CA HIS A 59 16.75 5.19 -7.80
C HIS A 59 17.09 6.49 -7.07
N ALA A 60 16.98 6.51 -5.73
CA ALA A 60 17.40 7.67 -4.95
C ALA A 60 18.90 7.95 -5.07
N ALA A 61 19.74 6.90 -5.07
CA ALA A 61 21.18 7.05 -5.24
C ALA A 61 21.52 7.62 -6.63
N ASN A 62 20.91 7.09 -7.69
CA ASN A 62 21.10 7.58 -9.06
C ASN A 62 20.67 9.04 -9.20
N LEU A 63 19.49 9.40 -8.67
CA LEU A 63 19.02 10.79 -8.69
C LEU A 63 19.92 11.73 -7.88
N ALA A 64 20.51 11.26 -6.78
CA ALA A 64 21.48 12.05 -6.01
C ALA A 64 22.76 12.30 -6.82
N GLU A 65 23.23 11.32 -7.58
CA GLU A 65 24.36 11.48 -8.50
C GLU A 65 24.05 12.50 -9.60
N TYR A 66 22.87 12.39 -10.23
CA TYR A 66 22.47 13.30 -11.30
C TYR A 66 22.20 14.73 -10.84
N LEU A 67 21.85 14.93 -9.56
CA LEU A 67 21.71 16.26 -8.96
C LEU A 67 23.03 17.05 -8.92
N ASN A 68 24.19 16.38 -8.95
CA ASN A 68 25.48 17.08 -8.95
C ASN A 68 25.77 17.78 -10.29
N ASP A 69 25.24 17.25 -11.40
CA ASP A 69 25.34 17.85 -12.73
C ASP A 69 24.01 17.76 -13.46
N PHE A 70 23.04 18.53 -12.95
CA PHE A 70 21.64 18.50 -13.39
C PHE A 70 21.47 18.69 -14.90
N LYS A 71 22.25 19.62 -15.49
CA LYS A 71 22.12 19.97 -16.91
C LYS A 71 22.70 18.90 -17.82
N ALA A 72 23.81 18.26 -17.44
CA ALA A 72 24.42 17.21 -18.25
C ALA A 72 23.58 15.91 -18.26
N PHE A 73 22.76 15.69 -17.23
CA PHE A 73 22.02 14.44 -17.04
C PHE A 73 20.51 14.56 -17.22
N GLU A 74 19.98 15.62 -17.84
CA GLU A 74 18.53 15.86 -17.93
C GLU A 74 17.75 14.66 -18.50
N ASP A 75 18.22 14.06 -19.58
CA ASP A 75 17.56 12.89 -20.19
C ASP A 75 17.58 11.67 -19.27
N LYS A 76 18.73 11.39 -18.63
CA LYS A 76 18.87 10.30 -17.66
C LYS A 76 17.98 10.50 -16.44
N ILE A 77 17.84 11.74 -15.99
CA ILE A 77 16.94 12.09 -14.89
C ILE A 77 15.50 11.74 -15.27
N ARG A 78 15.05 12.05 -16.49
CA ARG A 78 13.69 11.72 -16.95
C ARG A 78 13.44 10.22 -17.00
N GLU A 79 14.39 9.45 -17.51
CA GLU A 79 14.32 7.99 -17.53
C GLU A 79 14.23 7.42 -16.11
N GLU A 80 15.08 7.91 -15.21
CA GLU A 80 15.14 7.46 -13.83
C GLU A 80 13.86 7.81 -13.06
N LEU A 81 13.29 8.99 -13.31
CA LEU A 81 12.00 9.40 -12.76
C LEU A 81 10.87 8.50 -13.24
N ALA A 82 10.82 8.16 -14.53
CA ALA A 82 9.80 7.25 -15.06
C ALA A 82 9.88 5.87 -14.40
N ALA A 83 11.09 5.31 -14.24
CA ALA A 83 11.31 4.06 -13.53
C ALA A 83 10.89 4.16 -12.05
N THR A 84 11.24 5.27 -11.39
CA THR A 84 10.87 5.54 -9.99
C THR A 84 9.35 5.63 -9.81
N GLU A 85 8.62 6.25 -10.74
CA GLU A 85 7.15 6.32 -10.71
C GLU A 85 6.54 4.92 -10.68
N VAL A 86 6.97 4.05 -11.60
CA VAL A 86 6.46 2.68 -11.72
C VAL A 86 6.73 1.89 -10.44
N THR A 87 7.94 1.98 -9.91
CA THR A 87 8.34 1.30 -8.67
C THR A 87 7.54 1.82 -7.47
N ALA A 88 7.36 3.14 -7.35
CA ALA A 88 6.57 3.75 -6.28
C ALA A 88 5.10 3.34 -6.34
N LEU A 89 4.47 3.37 -7.51
CA LEU A 89 3.08 2.94 -7.67
C LEU A 89 2.88 1.44 -7.40
N SER A 90 3.85 0.62 -7.77
CA SER A 90 3.86 -0.82 -7.45
C SER A 90 3.96 -1.05 -5.94
N LEU A 91 4.83 -0.30 -5.25
CA LEU A 91 4.97 -0.36 -3.80
C LEU A 91 3.70 0.11 -3.08
N ALA A 92 3.07 1.18 -3.56
CA ALA A 92 1.84 1.71 -2.98
C ALA A 92 0.70 0.67 -2.91
N ARG A 93 0.66 -0.29 -3.86
CA ARG A 93 -0.34 -1.38 -3.87
C ARG A 93 -0.08 -2.44 -2.80
N LYS A 94 1.13 -2.51 -2.26
CA LYS A 94 1.59 -3.56 -1.35
C LYS A 94 1.68 -3.10 0.10
N ILE A 95 1.70 -1.80 0.33
CA ILE A 95 1.71 -1.22 1.68
C ILE A 95 0.30 -0.96 2.20
N ASP A 96 0.20 -0.85 3.53
CA ASP A 96 -1.04 -0.56 4.23
C ASP A 96 -1.61 0.81 3.83
N TRP A 97 -2.91 1.01 4.07
CA TRP A 97 -3.64 2.18 3.60
C TRP A 97 -3.14 3.50 4.21
N ARG A 98 -2.58 3.50 5.43
CA ARG A 98 -2.10 4.73 6.10
C ARG A 98 -0.87 5.26 5.37
N ARG A 99 0.08 4.37 5.08
CA ARG A 99 1.36 4.73 4.42
C ARG A 99 1.22 4.82 2.89
N ARG A 100 0.22 4.15 2.31
CA ARG A 100 -0.11 4.21 0.87
C ARG A 100 -0.27 5.63 0.34
N ARG A 101 -0.81 6.54 1.15
CA ARG A 101 -1.03 7.94 0.74
C ARG A 101 0.28 8.64 0.38
N THR A 102 1.31 8.50 1.21
CA THR A 102 2.63 9.14 0.99
C THR A 102 3.30 8.61 -0.27
N VAL A 103 3.30 7.30 -0.50
CA VAL A 103 3.90 6.71 -1.71
C VAL A 103 3.12 7.10 -2.97
N LYS A 104 1.78 7.18 -2.89
CA LYS A 104 0.97 7.71 -3.99
C LYS A 104 1.24 9.19 -4.27
N GLN A 105 1.51 9.99 -3.25
CA GLN A 105 1.86 11.40 -3.42
C GLN A 105 3.19 11.55 -4.16
N LEU A 106 4.21 10.77 -3.78
CA LEU A 106 5.48 10.70 -4.51
C LEU A 106 5.27 10.33 -5.99
N GLY A 107 4.53 9.24 -6.27
CA GLY A 107 4.24 8.85 -7.66
C GLY A 107 3.51 9.94 -8.45
N LYS A 108 2.58 10.68 -7.81
CA LYS A 108 1.89 11.82 -8.44
C LYS A 108 2.82 13.01 -8.67
N ALA A 109 3.77 13.28 -7.77
CA ALA A 109 4.75 14.35 -7.90
C ALA A 109 5.68 14.06 -9.09
N ILE A 110 6.22 12.85 -9.15
CA ILE A 110 7.05 12.37 -10.27
C ILE A 110 6.29 12.47 -11.59
N LYS A 111 5.06 11.92 -11.63
CA LYS A 111 4.22 11.97 -12.84
C LYS A 111 3.95 13.39 -13.32
N ARG A 112 3.73 14.32 -12.38
CA ARG A 112 3.50 15.73 -12.71
C ARG A 112 4.74 16.36 -13.31
N MET A 113 5.91 16.07 -12.75
CA MET A 113 7.19 16.55 -13.26
C MET A 113 7.52 15.97 -14.63
N GLY A 114 7.32 14.67 -14.84
CA GLY A 114 7.56 14.00 -16.14
C GLY A 114 6.63 14.47 -17.27
N LYS A 115 5.52 15.16 -16.96
CA LYS A 115 4.67 15.82 -17.96
C LYS A 115 5.15 17.21 -18.36
N LYS A 116 6.06 17.81 -17.60
CA LYS A 116 6.60 19.14 -17.93
C LYS A 116 7.66 19.00 -19.01
N GLN A 117 7.69 19.97 -19.92
CA GLN A 117 8.74 20.01 -20.94
C GLN A 117 10.10 20.43 -20.36
N GLN A 118 10.10 21.21 -19.27
CA GLN A 118 11.27 21.57 -18.47
C GLN A 118 10.87 21.58 -16.99
N PHE A 119 11.79 21.18 -16.12
CA PHE A 119 11.66 21.29 -14.66
C PHE A 119 12.97 21.80 -14.07
N SER A 120 12.88 22.41 -12.89
CA SER A 120 14.05 22.98 -12.20
C SER A 120 14.75 21.95 -11.31
N GLU A 121 16.02 22.19 -10.99
CA GLU A 121 16.77 21.40 -10.01
C GLU A 121 16.07 21.40 -8.64
N ALA A 122 15.45 22.52 -8.25
CA ALA A 122 14.69 22.64 -7.01
C ALA A 122 13.51 21.66 -6.95
N GLU A 123 12.78 21.49 -8.06
CA GLU A 123 11.69 20.52 -8.17
C GLU A 123 12.20 19.09 -8.11
N LEU A 124 13.32 18.78 -8.76
CA LEU A 124 13.96 17.48 -8.67
C LEU A 124 14.38 17.17 -7.23
N ARG A 125 14.97 18.15 -6.54
CA ARG A 125 15.38 18.05 -5.13
C ARG A 125 14.18 17.81 -4.21
N GLU A 126 13.03 18.42 -4.48
CA GLU A 126 11.80 18.14 -3.73
C GLU A 126 11.36 16.67 -3.90
N VAL A 127 11.36 16.16 -5.13
CA VAL A 127 11.05 14.75 -5.41
C VAL A 127 12.05 13.82 -4.74
N TYR A 128 13.34 14.13 -4.79
CA TYR A 128 14.39 13.38 -4.10
C TYR A 128 14.14 13.31 -2.58
N VAL A 129 13.82 14.44 -1.94
CA VAL A 129 13.50 14.47 -0.50
C VAL A 129 12.26 13.63 -0.19
N GLN A 130 11.22 13.69 -1.03
CA GLN A 130 10.03 12.85 -0.87
C GLN A 130 10.36 11.35 -1.03
N LEU A 131 11.25 11.01 -1.97
CA LEU A 131 11.72 9.64 -2.18
C LEU A 131 12.51 9.11 -0.97
N VAL A 132 13.41 9.92 -0.39
CA VAL A 132 14.13 9.58 0.84
C VAL A 132 13.16 9.34 2.00
N LYS A 133 12.15 10.21 2.18
CA LYS A 133 11.10 10.02 3.20
C LYS A 133 10.34 8.70 3.02
N VAL A 134 9.98 8.36 1.77
CA VAL A 134 9.31 7.09 1.47
C VAL A 134 10.22 5.89 1.79
N ASN A 135 11.51 5.97 1.45
CA ASN A 135 12.46 4.91 1.76
C ASN A 135 12.57 4.63 3.27
N GLU A 136 12.60 5.67 4.11
CA GLU A 136 12.65 5.48 5.56
C GLU A 136 11.33 4.97 6.14
N HIS A 137 10.18 5.45 5.69
CA HIS A 137 8.90 4.87 6.10
C HIS A 137 8.80 3.36 5.78
N VAL A 138 9.36 2.94 4.66
CA VAL A 138 9.33 1.54 4.23
C VAL A 138 10.36 0.71 5.00
N LYS A 139 11.50 1.29 5.36
CA LYS A 139 12.50 0.67 6.23
C LYS A 139 11.95 0.46 7.63
N ASP A 140 11.29 1.46 8.22
CA ASP A 140 10.65 1.35 9.53
C ASP A 140 9.59 0.24 9.52
N LEU A 141 8.75 0.20 8.47
CA LEU A 141 7.76 -0.86 8.32
C LEU A 141 8.39 -2.25 8.18
N GLN A 142 9.53 -2.37 7.49
CA GLN A 142 10.27 -3.63 7.43
C GLN A 142 10.86 -4.02 8.78
N ALA A 143 11.25 -3.06 9.61
CA ALA A 143 11.71 -3.31 10.96
C ALA A 143 10.55 -3.79 11.84
N ASP A 144 9.43 -3.06 11.87
CA ASP A 144 8.22 -3.41 12.62
C ASP A 144 7.78 -4.86 12.35
N LEU A 145 7.72 -5.26 11.07
CA LEU A 145 7.31 -6.61 10.67
C LEU A 145 8.31 -7.71 11.05
N LYS A 146 9.57 -7.38 11.29
CA LYS A 146 10.55 -8.34 11.81
C LYS A 146 10.35 -8.57 13.31
N TRP A 147 9.86 -7.57 14.05
CA TRP A 147 9.58 -7.68 15.49
C TRP A 147 8.27 -8.41 15.79
N GLU A 148 7.30 -8.40 14.87
CA GLU A 148 6.02 -9.11 15.00
C GLU A 148 6.12 -10.63 14.70
N ARG A 149 7.27 -11.12 14.25
CA ARG A 149 7.53 -12.55 13.96
C ARG A 149 8.31 -13.19 15.08
#